data_AF-A0A4Q2R3J4-F1
#
_entry.id   AF-A0A4Q2R3J4-F1
#
_cell.length_a   1.000
_cell.length_b   1.000
_cell.length_c   1.000
_cell.angle_alpha   90.00
_cell.angle_beta   90.00
_cell.angle_gamma   90.00
#
_symmetry.space_group_name_H-M   'P 1'
#
loop_
_entity.id
_entity.type
_entity.pdbx_description
1 polymer ?
#
loop_
_entity_poly.entity_id
_entity_poly.type
_entity_poly.pdbx_seq_one_letter_code
_entity_poly.pdbx_strand_id
1 'polypeptide(L)' 'MLIASCGTTGPVMVEVVDTACDWVKPLYGTAHDWDVLDKQTKRDILAHNRAWHANCQKEDAELK' A
#
# COMPACT_ATOMS: atom_id res chain seq x y z
N MET A 1 6.47 -11.04 -8.26
CA MET A 1 7.03 -11.86 -9.35
C MET A 1 6.54 -11.25 -10.66
N LEU A 2 7.44 -10.79 -11.52
CA LEU A 2 7.10 -10.24 -12.83
C LEU A 2 7.28 -11.33 -13.88
N ILE A 3 6.18 -11.77 -14.48
CA ILE A 3 6.19 -12.66 -15.65
C ILE A 3 6.22 -11.78 -16.90
N ALA A 4 7.40 -11.64 -17.51
CA ALA A 4 7.55 -10.98 -18.80
C ALA A 4 7.24 -11.98 -19.92
N SER A 5 6.07 -11.86 -20.52
CA SER A 5 5.71 -12.55 -21.78
C SER A 5 6.28 -11.75 -22.96
N CYS A 6 7.05 -12.40 -23.84
CA CYS A 6 7.55 -11.80 -25.07
C CYS A 6 6.43 -11.80 -26.12
N GLY A 7 5.50 -10.85 -25.99
CA GLY A 7 4.56 -10.48 -27.03
C GLY A 7 4.79 -9.02 -27.36
N THR A 8 5.19 -8.72 -28.60
CA THR A 8 5.40 -7.35 -29.08
C THR A 8 4.07 -6.58 -28.99
N THR A 9 3.89 -5.83 -27.91
CA THR A 9 2.85 -4.79 -27.84
C THR A 9 3.23 -3.72 -28.86
N GLY A 10 2.27 -3.27 -29.67
CA GLY A 10 2.46 -2.17 -30.64
C GLY A 10 2.83 -0.84 -29.96
N PRO A 11 2.54 0.34 -30.55
CA PRO A 11 2.87 1.65 -29.95
C PRO A 11 1.99 2.00 -28.73
N VAL A 12 1.70 1.02 -27.89
CA VAL A 12 0.97 1.15 -26.64
C VAL A 12 2.03 1.34 -25.56
N MET A 13 2.06 2.55 -25.00
CA MET A 13 2.86 2.85 -23.83
C MET A 13 2.38 1.94 -22.69
N VAL A 14 3.25 1.08 -22.17
CA VAL A 14 2.95 0.28 -20.98
C VAL A 14 3.08 1.21 -19.77
N GLU A 15 1.96 1.77 -19.33
CA GLU A 15 1.91 2.55 -18.10
C GLU A 15 1.86 1.58 -16.91
N VAL A 16 2.90 1.60 -16.09
CA VAL A 16 2.94 0.85 -14.83
C VAL A 16 2.28 1.73 -13.78
N VAL A 17 0.99 1.48 -13.53
CA VAL A 17 0.25 2.15 -12.47
C VAL A 17 0.49 1.39 -11.16
N ASP A 18 1.01 2.07 -10.14
CA ASP A 18 1.12 1.51 -8.79
C ASP A 18 -0.25 1.55 -8.10
N THR A 19 -0.99 0.45 -8.19
CA THR A 19 -2.32 0.33 -7.55
C THR A 19 -2.21 -0.07 -6.08
N ALA A 20 -1.03 -0.06 -5.46
CA ALA A 20 -0.84 -0.44 -4.06
C ALA A 20 -1.81 0.26 -3.12
N CYS A 21 -2.09 1.54 -3.35
CA CYS A 21 -2.97 2.33 -2.49
C CYS A 21 -4.46 1.95 -2.58
N ASP A 22 -4.88 1.27 -3.65
CA ASP A 22 -6.24 0.77 -3.82
C ASP A 22 -6.52 -0.41 -2.89
N TRP A 23 -5.59 -1.37 -2.84
CA TRP A 23 -5.74 -2.62 -2.11
C TRP A 23 -5.04 -2.66 -0.75
N VAL A 24 -4.13 -1.73 -0.45
CA VAL A 24 -3.53 -1.56 0.88
C VAL A 24 -4.30 -0.50 1.67
N LYS A 25 -4.65 -0.81 2.92
CA LYS A 25 -5.29 0.12 3.87
C LYS A 25 -4.56 0.12 5.21
N PRO A 26 -4.74 1.18 6.04
CA PRO A 26 -4.23 1.17 7.40
C PRO A 26 -4.88 0.06 8.22
N LEU A 27 -4.10 -0.51 9.13
CA LEU A 27 -4.55 -1.51 10.08
C LEU A 27 -5.09 -0.82 11.32
N TYR A 28 -6.35 -1.09 11.64
CA TYR A 28 -7.03 -0.67 12.85
C TYR A 28 -7.36 -1.87 13.71
N GLY A 29 -7.41 -1.68 15.02
CA GLY A 29 -7.73 -2.71 15.99
C GLY A 29 -8.58 -2.15 17.12
N THR A 30 -9.31 -3.03 17.79
CA THR A 30 -10.04 -2.71 19.01
C THR A 30 -9.10 -2.77 20.22
N ALA A 31 -9.55 -2.27 21.39
CA ALA A 31 -8.77 -2.36 22.63
C ALA A 31 -8.31 -3.79 22.93
N HIS A 32 -9.19 -4.78 22.73
CA HIS A 32 -8.88 -6.19 22.98
C HIS A 32 -7.77 -6.70 22.04
N ASP A 33 -7.83 -6.36 20.75
CA ASP A 33 -6.79 -6.74 19.78
C ASP A 33 -5.43 -6.16 20.19
N TRP A 34 -5.41 -4.91 20.67
CA TRP A 34 -4.17 -4.31 21.15
C TRP A 34 -3.66 -5.00 22.41
N ASP A 35 -4.49 -5.47 23.32
CA ASP A 35 -4.01 -6.11 24.55
C ASP A 35 -3.32 -7.46 24.29
N VAL A 36 -3.75 -8.20 23.26
CA VAL A 36 -3.19 -9.52 22.92
C VAL A 36 -1.96 -9.45 22.01
N LEU A 37 -1.76 -8.32 21.30
CA LEU A 37 -0.62 -8.13 20.41
C LEU A 37 0.69 -7.84 21.16
N ASP A 38 1.77 -8.46 20.69
CA ASP A 38 3.10 -8.18 21.20
C ASP A 38 3.59 -6.78 20.81
N LYS A 39 4.61 -6.29 21.54
CA LYS A 39 5.14 -4.93 21.35
C LYS A 39 5.77 -4.71 19.97
N GLN A 40 6.38 -5.73 19.38
CA GLN A 40 6.97 -5.66 18.04
C GLN A 40 5.90 -5.55 16.97
N THR A 41 4.87 -6.40 17.01
CA THR A 41 3.76 -6.33 16.04
C THR A 41 3.06 -4.96 16.08
N LYS A 42 2.86 -4.38 17.26
CA LYS A 42 2.32 -3.01 17.39
C LYS A 42 3.20 -1.96 16.70
N ARG A 43 4.53 -2.08 16.81
CA ARG A 43 5.48 -1.17 16.14
C ARG A 43 5.44 -1.34 14.63
N ASP A 44 5.33 -2.57 14.16
CA ASP A 44 5.28 -2.89 12.73
C ASP A 44 3.97 -2.37 12.11
N ILE A 45 2.84 -2.53 12.80
CA ILE A 45 1.56 -1.91 12.40
C ILE A 45 1.67 -0.39 12.33
N LEU A 46 2.30 0.24 13.33
CA LEU A 46 2.51 1.69 13.31
C LEU A 46 3.39 2.13 12.13
N ALA A 47 4.46 1.38 11.83
CA ALA A 47 5.34 1.67 10.70
C ALA A 47 4.60 1.52 9.35
N HIS A 48 3.80 0.46 9.20
CA HIS A 48 2.93 0.23 8.05
C HIS A 48 1.95 1.39 7.84
N ASN A 49 1.21 1.79 8.88
CA ASN A 49 0.22 2.87 8.78
C ASN A 49 0.86 4.22 8.43
N ARG A 50 2.07 4.49 8.93
CA ARG A 50 2.84 5.70 8.57
C ARG A 50 3.31 5.66 7.12
N ALA A 51 3.80 4.52 6.65
CA ALA A 51 4.21 4.35 5.26
C ALA A 51 3.02 4.52 4.31
N TRP A 52 1.87 3.91 4.64
CA TRP A 52 0.63 4.09 3.90
C TRP A 52 0.23 5.58 3.82
N HIS A 53 0.24 6.31 4.95
CA HIS A 53 -0.09 7.74 4.94
C HIS A 53 0.89 8.56 4.08
N ALA A 54 2.19 8.23 4.11
CA ALA A 54 3.20 8.96 3.36
C ALA A 54 3.17 8.68 1.85
N ASN A 55 2.69 7.51 1.42
CA ASN A 55 2.69 7.11 0.02
C ASN A 55 1.31 7.30 -0.62
N CYS A 56 0.23 6.93 0.08
CA CYS A 56 -1.11 6.83 -0.49
C CYS A 56 -2.01 8.04 -0.23
N GLN A 57 -1.70 8.87 0.77
CA GLN A 57 -2.51 10.06 1.07
C GLN A 57 -2.03 11.32 0.35
N LYS A 58 -0.92 11.24 -0.41
CA LYS A 58 -0.39 12.36 -1.20
C LYS A 58 -1.15 12.59 -2.50
N GLU A 59 -1.72 11.54 -3.09
CA GLU A 59 -2.39 11.61 -4.41
C GLU A 59 -3.73 12.37 -4.38
N ASP A 60 -4.42 12.42 -3.22
CA ASP A 60 -5.67 13.18 -3.07
C ASP A 60 -5.48 14.71 -3.11
N ALA A 61 -4.24 15.20 -3.03
CA ALA A 61 -3.93 16.63 -3.02
C ALA A 61 -3.58 17.21 -4.41
N GLU A 62 -3.19 16.38 -5.38
CA GLU A 62 -2.88 16.82 -6.76
C GLU A 62 -4.05 16.62 -7.74
N LEU A 63 -5.15 15.98 -7.31
CA LEU A 63 -6.37 15.81 -8.11
C LEU A 63 -7.52 16.77 -7.72
N LYS A 64 -7.20 17.96 -7.23
CA LYS A 64 -8.15 19.08 -7.03
C LYS A 64 -7.72 20.33 -7.79
#